data_AF-A0AB39M8I1-F1
#
_entry.id   AF-A0AB39M8I1-F1
#
_cell.length_a   1.000
_cell.length_b   1.000
_cell.length_c   1.000
_cell.angle_alpha   90.00
_cell.angle_beta   90.00
_cell.angle_gamma   90.00
#
_symmetry.space_group_name_H-M   'P 1'
#
loop_
_entity.id
_entity.type
_entity.pdbx_description
1 polymer ?
#
loop_
_entity_poly.entity_id
_entity_poly.type
_entity_poly.pdbx_seq_one_letter_code
_entity_poly.pdbx_strand_id
1 'polypeptide(L)'
;MSVWPAWEVQEHDGATSWFHVRLAFPDGARVDALAVVCEQNVSVEDVRAQPALSLDDLTMLADWIEAPLFEACGLEPEGEAGEEPGGARRARPAWPRGIEGRWLIAQEYRAAQEDGADPVLAVMCATGHSRRRSLRLISQARDAGFLTPRHARR
;
A
#
# COMPACT_ATOMS: atom_id res chain seq x y z
N MET A 1 -1.35 -14.22 -4.88
CA MET A 1 -0.20 -13.46 -5.39
C MET A 1 1.07 -14.17 -4.96
N SER A 2 2.11 -14.14 -5.78
CA SER A 2 3.38 -14.78 -5.49
C SER A 2 4.53 -13.87 -5.90
N VAL A 3 5.56 -13.78 -5.06
CA VAL A 3 6.82 -13.07 -5.33
C VAL A 3 7.95 -14.06 -5.14
N TRP A 4 8.91 -14.09 -6.06
CA TRP A 4 10.10 -14.92 -5.92
C TRP A 4 11.33 -14.21 -6.50
N PRO A 5 12.51 -14.45 -5.91
CA PRO A 5 13.76 -13.89 -6.41
C PRO A 5 14.07 -14.48 -7.80
N ALA A 6 14.61 -13.63 -8.68
CA ALA A 6 14.99 -14.00 -10.03
C ALA A 6 16.52 -14.05 -10.16
N TRP A 7 17.19 -12.95 -9.84
CA TRP A 7 18.65 -12.86 -9.78
C TRP A 7 19.07 -11.69 -8.90
N GLU A 8 20.33 -11.71 -8.46
CA GLU A 8 20.95 -10.66 -7.66
C GLU A 8 22.34 -10.37 -8.22
N VAL A 9 22.68 -9.08 -8.29
CA VAL A 9 24.00 -8.61 -8.70
C VAL A 9 24.58 -7.82 -7.53
N GLN A 10 25.77 -8.23 -7.09
CA GLN A 10 26.53 -7.56 -6.04
C GLN A 10 27.55 -6.63 -6.69
N GLU A 11 27.47 -5.34 -6.36
CA GLU A 11 28.42 -4.31 -6.79
C GLU A 11 29.17 -3.74 -5.58
N HIS A 12 30.21 -2.93 -5.83
CA HIS A 12 31.09 -2.41 -4.79
C HIS A 12 30.36 -1.53 -3.75
N ASP A 13 29.23 -0.94 -4.14
CA ASP A 13 28.43 0.02 -3.36
C ASP A 13 27.02 -0.52 -3.00
N GLY A 14 26.71 -1.80 -3.24
CA GLY A 14 25.43 -2.38 -2.84
C GLY A 14 24.96 -3.55 -3.71
N ALA A 15 23.81 -4.11 -3.34
CA ALA A 15 23.15 -5.20 -4.06
C ALA A 15 21.98 -4.68 -4.90
N THR A 16 21.89 -5.15 -6.16
CA THR A 16 20.69 -4.99 -6.98
C THR A 16 20.00 -6.35 -7.13
N SER A 17 18.75 -6.43 -6.72
CA SER A 17 17.95 -7.66 -6.70
C SER A 17 16.75 -7.55 -7.64
N TRP A 18 16.51 -8.60 -8.41
CA TRP A 18 15.35 -8.71 -9.29
C TRP A 18 14.36 -9.72 -8.74
N PHE A 19 13.08 -9.35 -8.79
CA PHE A 19 11.97 -10.15 -8.32
C PHE A 19 10.91 -10.31 -9.40
N HIS A 20 10.46 -11.55 -9.57
CA HIS A 20 9.26 -11.81 -10.33
C HIS A 20 8.05 -11.71 -9.42
N VAL A 21 7.08 -10.91 -9.83
CA VAL A 21 5.80 -10.75 -9.14
C VAL A 21 4.69 -11.27 -10.04
N ARG A 22 3.84 -12.16 -9.53
CA ARG A 22 2.67 -12.67 -10.24
C ARG A 22 1.39 -12.47 -9.44
N LEU A 23 0.44 -11.81 -10.09
CA LEU A 23 -0.95 -11.74 -9.68
C LEU A 23 -1.77 -12.63 -10.60
N ALA A 24 -2.50 -13.57 -10.01
CA ALA A 24 -3.47 -14.40 -10.70
C ALA A 24 -4.84 -14.16 -10.05
N PHE A 25 -5.83 -13.87 -10.88
CA PHE A 25 -7.19 -13.59 -10.46
C PHE A 25 -8.09 -14.80 -10.76
N PRO A 26 -9.20 -15.00 -10.02
CA PRO A 26 -10.08 -16.15 -10.19
C PRO A 26 -10.76 -16.24 -11.57
N ASP A 27 -10.87 -15.12 -12.28
CA ASP A 27 -11.41 -15.00 -13.62
C ASP A 27 -10.40 -15.38 -14.72
N GLY A 28 -9.19 -15.80 -14.34
CA GLY A 28 -8.10 -16.12 -15.25
C GLY A 28 -7.27 -14.91 -15.67
N ALA A 29 -7.60 -13.70 -15.21
CA ALA A 29 -6.74 -12.55 -15.43
C ALA A 29 -5.40 -12.75 -14.72
N ARG A 30 -4.33 -12.25 -15.35
CA ARG A 30 -2.98 -12.41 -14.85
C ARG A 30 -2.14 -11.18 -15.15
N VAL A 31 -1.35 -10.80 -14.16
CA VAL A 31 -0.33 -9.76 -14.29
C VAL A 31 1.00 -10.35 -13.81
N ASP A 32 2.03 -10.23 -14.64
CA ASP A 32 3.42 -10.42 -14.22
C ASP A 32 4.14 -9.09 -14.24
N ALA A 33 4.99 -8.86 -13.26
CA ALA A 33 5.92 -7.75 -13.24
C ALA A 33 7.33 -8.23 -12.92
N LEU A 34 8.32 -7.52 -13.46
CA LEU A 34 9.72 -7.60 -13.03
C LEU A 34 10.03 -6.35 -12.21
N ALA A 35 10.25 -6.54 -10.92
CA ALA A 35 10.66 -5.48 -10.01
C ALA A 35 12.17 -5.56 -9.75
N VAL A 36 12.80 -4.40 -9.64
CA VAL A 36 14.22 -4.25 -9.32
C VAL A 36 14.32 -3.43 -8.06
N VAL A 37 15.11 -3.92 -7.12
CA VAL A 37 15.34 -3.28 -5.84
C VAL A 37 16.84 -3.04 -5.70
N CYS A 38 17.22 -1.79 -5.44
CA CYS A 38 18.55 -1.44 -4.94
C CYS A 38 18.39 -0.63 -3.65
N GLU A 39 19.49 -0.31 -2.97
CA GLU A 39 19.49 0.24 -1.61
C GLU A 39 18.54 1.43 -1.37
N GLN A 40 18.29 2.25 -2.40
CA GLN A 40 17.49 3.48 -2.28
C GLN A 40 16.28 3.53 -3.20
N ASN A 41 16.07 2.54 -4.06
CA ASN A 41 14.97 2.58 -5.01
C ASN A 41 14.35 1.21 -5.30
N VAL A 42 13.09 1.29 -5.71
CA VAL A 42 12.37 0.19 -6.35
C VAL A 42 11.93 0.70 -7.71
N SER A 43 12.25 -0.04 -8.77
CA SER A 43 11.78 0.21 -10.13
C SER A 43 11.03 -1.01 -10.66
N VAL A 44 10.12 -0.79 -11.61
CA VAL A 44 9.42 -1.86 -12.33
C VAL A 44 9.87 -1.78 -13.78
N GLU A 45 10.57 -2.80 -14.26
CA GLU A 45 11.20 -2.80 -15.59
C GLU A 45 10.31 -3.40 -16.68
N ASP A 46 9.46 -4.37 -16.34
CA ASP A 46 8.54 -5.00 -17.28
C ASP A 46 7.20 -5.31 -16.60
N VAL A 47 6.10 -5.10 -17.31
CA VAL A 47 4.74 -5.46 -16.87
C VAL A 47 4.01 -6.11 -18.02
N ARG A 48 3.54 -7.34 -17.81
CA ARG A 48 2.76 -8.11 -18.77
C ARG A 48 1.43 -8.48 -18.16
N ALA A 49 0.34 -8.21 -18.88
CA ALA A 49 -0.99 -8.54 -18.39
C ALA A 49 -1.87 -9.18 -19.46
N GLN A 50 -2.74 -10.06 -18.99
CA GLN A 50 -3.80 -10.68 -19.77
C GLN A 50 -5.07 -10.67 -18.93
N PRO A 51 -6.12 -9.92 -19.30
CA PRO A 51 -6.18 -8.96 -20.42
C PRO A 51 -5.23 -7.77 -20.23
N ALA A 52 -5.12 -6.92 -21.26
CA ALA A 52 -4.29 -5.72 -21.20
C ALA A 52 -4.72 -4.81 -20.03
N LEU A 53 -3.74 -4.35 -19.25
CA LEU A 53 -3.95 -3.42 -18.16
C LEU A 53 -4.25 -2.01 -18.69
N SER A 54 -5.15 -1.31 -18.03
CA SER A 54 -5.30 0.13 -18.20
C SER A 54 -4.21 0.89 -17.44
N LEU A 55 -4.03 2.18 -17.76
CA LEU A 55 -3.10 3.03 -17.00
C LEU A 55 -3.55 3.25 -15.55
N ASP A 56 -4.87 3.24 -15.30
CA ASP A 56 -5.41 3.35 -13.94
C ASP A 56 -5.07 2.12 -13.11
N ASP A 57 -5.30 0.93 -13.68
CA ASP A 57 -4.97 -0.34 -13.03
C ASP A 57 -3.46 -0.52 -12.80
N LEU A 58 -2.61 0.09 -13.64
CA LEU A 58 -1.16 0.09 -13.43
C LEU A 58 -0.77 0.84 -12.15
N THR A 59 -1.51 1.90 -11.78
CA THR A 59 -1.28 2.57 -10.48
C THR A 59 -1.70 1.71 -9.31
N MET A 60 -2.77 0.92 -9.47
CA MET A 60 -3.22 -0.04 -8.47
C MET A 60 -2.24 -1.22 -8.31
N LEU A 61 -1.55 -1.63 -9.39
CA LEU A 61 -0.50 -2.64 -9.34
C LEU A 61 0.60 -2.24 -8.34
N ALA A 62 1.02 -0.98 -8.32
CA ALA A 62 2.05 -0.50 -7.40
C ALA A 62 1.64 -0.72 -5.92
N ASP A 63 0.39 -0.41 -5.58
CA ASP A 63 -0.15 -0.63 -4.23
C ASP A 63 -0.21 -2.13 -3.87
N TRP A 64 -0.43 -3.00 -4.86
CA TRP A 64 -0.52 -4.44 -4.65
C TRP A 64 0.84 -5.10 -4.45
N ILE A 65 1.89 -4.63 -5.14
CA ILE A 65 3.21 -5.24 -5.09
C ILE A 65 4.12 -4.67 -3.99
N GLU A 66 3.77 -3.51 -3.38
CA GLU A 66 4.56 -2.85 -2.34
C GLU A 66 4.91 -3.81 -1.18
N ALA A 67 3.91 -4.26 -0.42
CA ALA A 67 4.16 -5.08 0.78
C ALA A 67 4.86 -6.43 0.48
N PRO A 68 4.44 -7.19 -0.56
CA PRO A 68 5.12 -8.44 -0.93
C PRO A 68 6.59 -8.27 -1.34
N LEU A 69 6.95 -7.13 -1.93
CA LEU A 69 8.35 -6.84 -2.25
C LEU A 69 9.16 -6.51 -0.98
N PHE A 70 8.60 -5.74 -0.05
CA PHE A 70 9.22 -5.50 1.26
C PHE A 70 9.51 -6.82 1.99
N GLU A 71 8.52 -7.69 2.07
CA GLU A 71 8.66 -9.03 2.66
C GLU A 71 9.74 -9.86 1.96
N ALA A 72 9.76 -9.88 0.62
CA ALA A 72 10.74 -10.64 -0.16
C ALA A 72 12.18 -10.11 -0.02
N CYS A 73 12.35 -8.80 0.21
CA CYS A 73 13.65 -8.19 0.47
C CYS A 73 14.15 -8.43 1.91
N GLY A 74 13.36 -9.08 2.77
CA GLY A 74 13.68 -9.20 4.20
C GLY A 74 13.65 -7.84 4.93
N LEU A 75 13.06 -6.83 4.29
CA LEU A 75 12.79 -5.54 4.88
C LEU A 75 11.45 -5.68 5.61
N GLU A 76 11.50 -5.98 6.91
CA GLU A 76 10.34 -5.74 7.78
C GLU A 76 9.89 -4.30 7.50
N PRO A 77 8.60 -4.05 7.20
CA PRO A 77 8.14 -2.69 6.95
C PRO A 77 8.45 -1.90 8.21
N GLU A 78 9.45 -1.01 8.15
CA GLU A 78 10.12 -0.42 9.31
C GLU A 78 9.15 -0.25 10.48
N GLY A 79 9.18 -1.24 11.37
CA GLY A 79 8.57 -1.15 12.68
C GLY A 79 9.47 -0.17 13.42
N GLU A 80 9.09 1.10 13.35
CA GLU A 80 9.74 2.28 13.94
C GLU A 80 10.63 1.91 15.14
N ALA A 81 11.91 1.68 14.87
CA ALA A 81 12.93 1.62 15.90
C ALA A 81 13.31 3.07 16.26
N GLY A 82 12.65 3.60 17.28
CA GLY A 82 13.09 4.83 17.96
C GLY A 82 11.99 5.62 18.66
N GLU A 83 11.53 5.14 19.82
CA GLU A 83 11.59 5.85 21.14
C GLU A 83 10.59 5.24 22.17
N GLU A 84 11.11 4.30 22.98
CA GLU A 84 10.94 4.07 24.45
C GLU A 84 9.52 3.99 25.12
N PRO A 85 9.41 3.35 26.32
CA PRO A 85 8.42 2.33 26.58
C PRO A 85 7.24 2.86 27.41
N GLY A 86 6.02 2.63 26.92
CA GLY A 86 4.83 3.04 27.66
C GLY A 86 3.55 2.42 27.11
N GLY A 87 3.15 1.29 27.69
CA GLY A 87 1.77 0.83 27.68
C GLY A 87 1.40 -0.10 26.53
N ALA A 88 1.32 -1.38 26.87
CA ALA A 88 0.50 -2.43 26.26
C ALA A 88 -0.43 -1.96 25.12
N ARG A 89 0.12 -1.78 23.91
CA ARG A 89 -0.67 -1.67 22.69
C ARG A 89 -1.16 -3.08 22.39
N ARG A 90 -2.37 -3.37 22.88
CA ARG A 90 -3.17 -4.54 22.50
C ARG A 90 -2.95 -4.80 21.02
N ALA A 91 -2.65 -6.05 20.67
CA ALA A 91 -2.52 -6.55 19.31
C ALA A 91 -3.61 -5.92 18.44
N ARG A 92 -3.26 -4.84 17.75
CA ARG A 92 -4.22 -4.09 16.95
C ARG A 92 -4.40 -4.94 15.70
N PRO A 93 -5.64 -5.34 15.35
CA PRO A 93 -5.85 -6.15 14.17
C PRO A 93 -5.25 -5.44 12.96
N ALA A 94 -4.53 -6.20 12.14
CA ALA A 94 -4.00 -5.69 10.88
C ALA A 94 -5.15 -5.08 10.08
N TRP A 95 -5.01 -3.81 9.69
CA TRP A 95 -6.08 -3.11 8.99
C TRP A 95 -6.38 -3.84 7.66
N PRO A 96 -7.65 -4.11 7.34
CA PRO A 96 -8.01 -4.77 6.09
C PRO A 96 -7.45 -3.99 4.89
N ARG A 97 -6.96 -4.70 3.88
CA ARG A 97 -6.48 -4.11 2.62
C ARG A 97 -7.62 -4.06 1.59
N GLY A 98 -7.45 -3.29 0.53
CA GLY A 98 -8.44 -3.22 -0.57
C GLY A 98 -9.73 -2.48 -0.19
N ILE A 99 -10.86 -2.93 -0.75
CA ILE A 99 -12.14 -2.22 -0.65
C ILE A 99 -12.66 -2.12 0.78
N GLU A 100 -12.45 -3.16 1.58
CA GLU A 100 -12.86 -3.23 2.99
C GLU A 100 -12.05 -2.25 3.84
N GLY A 101 -10.74 -2.13 3.57
CA GLY A 101 -9.88 -1.11 4.15
C GLY A 101 -10.35 0.31 3.84
N ARG A 102 -10.70 0.59 2.58
CA ARG A 102 -11.19 1.91 2.13
C ARG A 102 -12.54 2.26 2.76
N TRP A 103 -13.43 1.28 2.90
CA TRP A 103 -14.70 1.46 3.62
C TRP A 103 -14.48 1.79 5.10
N LEU A 104 -13.54 1.09 5.76
CA LEU A 104 -13.23 1.30 7.17
C LEU A 104 -12.57 2.68 7.40
N ILE A 105 -11.68 3.12 6.49
CA ILE A 105 -11.15 4.51 6.48
C ILE A 105 -12.31 5.52 6.40
N ALA A 106 -13.26 5.28 5.50
CA ALA A 106 -14.40 6.18 5.32
C ALA A 106 -15.36 6.19 6.51
N GLN A 107 -15.46 5.07 7.24
CA GLN A 107 -16.24 4.97 8.47
C GLN A 107 -15.59 5.82 9.58
N GLU A 108 -14.30 5.65 9.85
CA GLU A 108 -13.56 6.43 10.85
C GLU A 108 -13.59 7.93 10.54
N TYR A 109 -13.41 8.28 9.27
CA TYR A 109 -13.49 9.67 8.81
C TYR A 109 -14.87 10.28 9.08
N ARG A 110 -15.95 9.56 8.75
CA ARG A 110 -17.33 10.05 8.96
C ARG A 110 -17.70 10.12 10.43
N ALA A 111 -17.35 9.13 11.24
CA ALA A 111 -17.58 9.14 12.67
C ALA A 111 -16.94 10.37 13.32
N ALA A 112 -15.67 10.64 13.00
CA ALA A 112 -14.99 11.83 13.49
C ALA A 112 -15.65 13.14 13.00
N GLN A 113 -16.16 13.17 11.77
CA GLN A 113 -16.85 14.33 11.22
C GLN A 113 -18.21 14.57 11.91
N GLU A 114 -18.94 13.51 12.23
CA GLU A 114 -20.20 13.55 13.00
C GLU A 114 -19.96 14.01 14.44
N ASP A 115 -18.86 13.58 15.04
CA ASP A 115 -18.43 13.96 16.39
C ASP A 115 -17.78 15.37 16.45
N GLY A 116 -17.60 16.05 15.32
CA GLY A 116 -16.94 17.35 15.24
C GLY A 116 -15.42 17.33 15.54
N ALA A 117 -14.80 16.15 15.49
CA ALA A 117 -13.37 15.94 15.67
C ALA A 117 -12.59 16.10 14.35
N ASP A 118 -11.25 16.13 14.41
CA ASP A 118 -10.40 16.14 13.21
C ASP A 118 -10.42 14.75 12.52
N PRO A 119 -11.02 14.61 11.32
CA PRO A 119 -11.13 13.33 10.66
C PRO A 119 -9.79 12.75 10.19
N VAL A 120 -8.81 13.61 9.91
CA VAL A 120 -7.47 13.15 9.51
C VAL A 120 -6.76 12.55 10.70
N LEU A 121 -6.86 13.19 11.87
CA LEU A 121 -6.29 12.68 13.11
C LEU A 121 -6.97 11.36 13.52
N ALA A 122 -8.30 11.26 13.38
CA ALA A 122 -9.02 10.02 13.67
C ALA A 122 -8.51 8.85 12.81
N VAL A 123 -8.33 9.06 11.50
CA VAL A 123 -7.77 8.04 10.60
C VAL A 123 -6.33 7.69 10.98
N MET A 124 -5.49 8.68 11.31
CA MET A 124 -4.13 8.42 11.79
C MET A 124 -4.13 7.55 13.05
N CYS A 125 -4.99 7.90 14.02
CA CYS A 125 -5.17 7.14 15.25
C CYS A 125 -5.76 5.76 14.98
N ALA A 126 -6.62 5.58 13.97
CA ALA A 126 -7.25 4.32 13.59
C ALA A 126 -6.28 3.36 12.89
N THR A 127 -5.43 3.86 12.00
CA THR A 127 -4.52 3.02 11.19
C THR A 127 -3.09 2.96 11.73
N GLY A 128 -2.70 3.88 12.61
CA GLY A 128 -1.31 4.03 13.06
C GLY A 128 -0.38 4.57 11.96
N HIS A 129 -0.92 5.31 10.98
CA HIS A 129 -0.13 5.82 9.86
C HIS A 129 0.17 7.30 10.01
N SER A 130 1.29 7.73 9.40
CA SER A 130 1.65 9.14 9.30
C SER A 130 0.57 9.95 8.57
N ARG A 131 0.54 11.27 8.82
CA ARG A 131 -0.43 12.19 8.21
C ARG A 131 -0.48 12.08 6.69
N ARG A 132 0.68 12.02 6.04
CA ARG A 132 0.78 11.90 4.57
C ARG A 132 0.17 10.58 4.06
N ARG A 133 0.39 9.46 4.74
CA ARG A 133 -0.17 8.16 4.36
C ARG A 133 -1.69 8.10 4.63
N SER A 134 -2.14 8.65 5.75
CA SER A 134 -3.57 8.79 6.08
C SER A 134 -4.33 9.64 5.06
N LEU A 135 -3.78 10.77 4.62
CA LEU A 135 -4.40 11.60 3.57
C LEU A 135 -4.52 10.86 2.23
N ARG A 136 -3.53 10.04 1.84
CA ARG A 136 -3.62 9.19 0.65
C ARG A 136 -4.76 8.17 0.76
N LEU A 137 -4.89 7.50 1.90
CA LEU A 137 -5.97 6.52 2.14
C LEU A 137 -7.35 7.18 2.12
N ILE A 138 -7.49 8.38 2.66
CA ILE A 138 -8.72 9.17 2.59
C ILE A 138 -9.05 9.55 1.13
N SER A 139 -8.05 9.91 0.32
CA SER A 139 -8.26 10.15 -1.11
C SER A 139 -8.71 8.88 -1.83
N GLN A 140 -8.07 7.73 -1.61
CA GLN A 140 -8.49 6.46 -2.21
C GLN A 140 -9.91 6.06 -1.80
N ALA A 141 -10.31 6.33 -0.55
CA ALA A 141 -11.68 6.11 -0.07
C ALA A 141 -12.70 7.06 -0.73
N ARG A 142 -12.30 8.30 -1.04
CA ARG A 142 -13.11 9.22 -1.86
C ARG A 142 -13.26 8.75 -3.30
N ASP A 143 -12.16 8.34 -3.92
CA ASP A 143 -12.15 7.89 -5.32
C ASP A 143 -13.01 6.61 -5.49
N ALA A 144 -13.04 5.76 -4.46
CA ALA A 144 -13.93 4.60 -4.38
C ALA A 144 -15.40 4.94 -4.02
N GLY A 145 -15.75 6.22 -3.85
CA GLY A 145 -17.11 6.68 -3.60
C GLY A 145 -17.60 6.55 -2.15
N PHE A 146 -16.74 6.20 -1.19
CA PHE A 146 -17.12 6.04 0.21
C PHE A 146 -17.18 7.35 1.01
N LEU A 147 -16.61 8.42 0.47
CA LEU A 147 -16.57 9.74 1.07
C LEU A 147 -17.06 10.79 0.08
N THR A 148 -17.70 11.85 0.60
CA THR A 148 -18.17 12.96 -0.23
C THR A 148 -16.98 13.68 -0.89
N PRO A 149 -17.06 13.97 -2.21
CA PRO A 149 -16.07 14.78 -2.89
C PRO A 149 -15.96 16.15 -2.21
N ARG A 150 -14.73 16.65 -2.02
CA ARG A 150 -14.53 18.06 -1.64
C ARG A 150 -14.79 18.93 -2.86
N HIS A 151 -16.05 19.27 -3.03
CA HIS A 151 -16.60 20.26 -3.98
C HIS A 151 -16.48 19.88 -5.46
N ALA A 152 -17.64 19.93 -6.13
CA ALA A 152 -17.77 19.83 -7.56
C ALA A 152 -16.98 20.96 -8.25
N ARG A 153 -16.32 20.60 -9.36
CA ARG A 153 -15.73 21.53 -10.32
C ARG A 153 -16.66 22.71 -10.58
N ARG A 154 -16.10 23.92 -10.60
CA ARG A 154 -16.58 24.99 -11.49
C ARG A 154 -15.58 25.13 -12.62
#